data_AF-A0A522UUY0-F1
#
_entry.id   AF-A0A522UUY0-F1
#
_cell.length_a   1.000
_cell.length_b   1.000
_cell.length_c   1.000
_cell.angle_alpha   90.00
_cell.angle_beta   90.00
_cell.angle_gamma   90.00
#
_symmetry.space_group_name_H-M   'P 1'
#
loop_
_entity.id
_entity.type
_entity.pdbx_description
1 polymer ?
#
loop_
_entity_poly.entity_id
_entity_poly.type
_entity_poly.pdbx_seq_one_letter_code
_entity_poly.pdbx_strand_id
1 'polypeptide(L)'
;MKKENKQKINDDLRPEYDLKELLKTGVRGKYARRFQEGTNLVLLEPDVADEFPDGETVNKTLRLVMQLRKHPKPKPALRRAVRA
;
A
#
# COMPACT_ATOMS: atom_id res chain seq x y z
N MET A 1 31.68 -23.66 14.44
CA MET A 1 32.07 -23.96 13.05
C MET A 1 31.71 -22.75 12.17
N LYS A 2 32.67 -21.85 11.89
CA LYS A 2 32.46 -20.71 10.99
C LYS A 2 32.53 -21.20 9.54
N LYS A 3 31.44 -21.09 8.77
CA LYS A 3 31.48 -21.30 7.32
C LYS A 3 31.96 -20.02 6.65
N GLU A 4 33.24 -19.97 6.30
CA GLU A 4 33.76 -18.95 5.36
C GLU A 4 33.34 -19.35 3.95
N ASN A 5 32.19 -18.86 3.50
CA ASN A 5 31.80 -18.98 2.10
C ASN A 5 32.44 -17.83 1.31
N LYS A 6 33.74 -17.96 0.98
CA LYS A 6 34.44 -17.08 0.04
C LYS A 6 34.00 -17.44 -1.39
N GLN A 7 32.75 -17.13 -1.73
CA GLN A 7 32.41 -16.98 -3.14
C GLN A 7 33.17 -15.76 -3.63
N LYS A 8 34.20 -15.98 -4.47
CA LYS A 8 34.84 -14.92 -5.22
C LYS A 8 33.78 -14.36 -6.16
N ILE A 9 33.15 -13.26 -5.73
CA ILE A 9 32.28 -12.47 -6.59
C ILE A 9 33.20 -11.96 -7.69
N ASN A 10 33.07 -12.51 -8.90
CA ASN A 10 33.70 -11.90 -10.06
C ASN A 10 33.04 -10.53 -10.22
N ASP A 11 33.84 -9.48 -10.11
CA ASP A 11 33.35 -8.12 -10.27
C ASP A 11 33.25 -7.83 -11.77
N ASP A 12 32.15 -8.27 -12.37
CA ASP A 12 31.85 -8.04 -13.80
C ASP A 12 31.45 -6.58 -14.07
N LEU A 13 31.49 -5.70 -13.05
CA LEU A 13 31.24 -4.28 -13.21
C LEU A 13 32.36 -3.62 -14.00
N ARG A 14 31.98 -2.70 -14.88
CA ARG A 14 32.96 -1.86 -15.57
C ARG A 14 33.70 -0.96 -14.56
N PRO A 15 34.94 -0.55 -14.82
CA PRO A 15 35.73 0.28 -13.91
C PRO A 15 35.04 1.59 -13.51
N GLU A 16 34.15 2.14 -14.34
CA GLU A 16 33.42 3.37 -14.06
C GLU A 16 32.32 3.18 -12.98
N TYR A 17 31.99 1.94 -12.62
CA TYR A 17 30.96 1.60 -11.62
C TYR A 17 31.54 1.22 -10.26
N ASP A 18 32.60 1.89 -9.80
CA ASP A 18 33.07 1.71 -8.42
C ASP A 18 32.05 2.32 -7.43
N LEU A 19 31.26 1.44 -6.79
CA LEU A 19 30.26 1.82 -5.80
C LEU A 19 30.86 2.56 -4.60
N LYS A 20 32.15 2.35 -4.27
CA LYS A 20 32.83 3.09 -3.21
C LYS A 20 33.03 4.55 -3.59
N GLU A 21 33.18 4.84 -4.88
CA GLU A 21 33.29 6.20 -5.40
C GLU A 21 31.94 6.84 -5.66
N LEU A 22 31.04 6.10 -6.29
CA LEU A 22 29.72 6.60 -6.68
C LEU A 22 28.79 6.84 -5.49
N LEU A 23 28.93 6.07 -4.41
CA LEU A 23 28.06 6.14 -3.23
C LEU A 23 28.77 6.72 -1.99
N LYS A 24 29.83 7.53 -2.16
CA LYS A 24 30.53 8.21 -1.04
C LYS A 24 29.58 8.98 -0.11
N THR A 25 28.51 9.57 -0.66
CA THR A 25 27.45 10.28 0.07
C THR A 25 26.13 9.50 0.13
N GLY A 26 26.13 8.25 -0.32
CA GLY A 26 24.95 7.40 -0.38
C GLY A 26 24.46 7.00 1.00
N VAL A 27 23.20 7.28 1.31
CA VAL A 27 22.57 6.85 2.56
C VAL A 27 21.90 5.50 2.37
N ARG A 28 22.36 4.47 3.09
CA ARG A 28 21.75 3.14 3.05
C ARG A 28 20.31 3.21 3.53
N GLY A 29 19.38 2.69 2.72
CA GLY A 29 17.96 2.63 3.08
C GLY A 29 17.22 3.97 3.02
N LYS A 30 17.74 4.97 2.28
CA LYS A 30 17.10 6.30 2.11
C LYS A 30 15.58 6.25 1.82
N TYR A 31 15.14 5.25 1.07
CA TYR A 31 13.73 5.03 0.72
C TYR A 31 13.14 3.75 1.32
N ALA A 32 13.88 3.04 2.17
CA ALA A 32 13.43 1.78 2.75
C ALA A 32 12.14 1.95 3.57
N ARG A 33 12.03 3.05 4.32
CA ARG A 33 10.82 3.38 5.09
C ARG A 33 9.60 3.61 4.19
N ARG A 34 9.76 4.35 3.10
CA ARG A 34 8.67 4.60 2.12
C ARG A 34 8.22 3.34 1.40
N PHE A 35 9.17 2.42 1.17
CA PHE A 35 8.86 1.11 0.60
C PHE A 35 8.15 0.20 1.62
N GLN A 36 8.58 0.22 2.89
CA GLN A 36 7.99 -0.56 3.98
C GLN A 36 6.61 -0.06 4.42
N GLU A 37 6.34 1.23 4.28
CA GLU A 37 4.98 1.79 4.44
C GLU A 37 3.97 1.08 3.53
N GLY A 38 4.45 0.43 2.46
CA GLY A 38 3.71 -0.53 1.68
C GLY A 38 2.60 0.12 0.87
N THR A 39 2.36 -0.42 -0.32
CA THR A 39 1.04 -0.29 -0.92
C THR A 39 0.24 -1.46 -0.37
N ASN A 40 -0.81 -1.21 0.41
CA ASN A 40 -1.69 -2.29 0.86
C ASN A 40 -2.52 -2.76 -0.34
N LEU A 41 -1.96 -3.68 -1.13
CA LEU A 41 -2.59 -4.22 -2.32
C LEU A 41 -3.60 -5.28 -1.90
N VAL A 42 -4.86 -5.03 -2.25
CA VAL A 42 -5.95 -5.99 -2.06
C VAL A 42 -6.34 -6.49 -3.45
N LEU A 43 -6.32 -7.80 -3.63
CA LEU A 43 -6.81 -8.43 -4.85
C LEU A 43 -8.34 -8.29 -4.87
N LEU A 44 -8.86 -7.72 -5.96
CA LEU A 44 -10.29 -7.71 -6.22
C LEU A 44 -10.70 -9.06 -6.84
N GLU A 45 -11.92 -9.50 -6.52
CA GLU A 45 -12.54 -10.61 -7.24
C GLU A 45 -12.72 -10.24 -8.73
N PRO A 46 -12.69 -11.22 -9.65
CA PRO A 46 -12.72 -10.95 -11.10
C PRO A 46 -13.94 -10.14 -11.56
N ASP A 47 -15.11 -10.43 -11.01
CA ASP A 47 -16.37 -9.74 -11.31
C ASP A 47 -16.30 -8.24 -10.92
N VAL A 48 -15.67 -7.93 -9.79
CA VAL A 48 -15.46 -6.56 -9.33
C VAL A 48 -14.40 -5.87 -10.19
N ALA A 49 -13.33 -6.58 -10.56
CA ALA A 49 -12.29 -6.03 -11.42
C ALA A 49 -12.79 -5.70 -12.83
N ASP A 50 -13.73 -6.50 -13.37
CA ASP A 50 -14.33 -6.28 -14.69
C ASP A 50 -15.22 -5.02 -14.73
N GLU A 51 -15.86 -4.68 -13.61
CA GLU A 51 -16.75 -3.50 -13.50
C GLU A 51 -15.96 -2.18 -13.37
N PHE A 52 -14.71 -2.22 -12.88
CA PHE A 52 -13.91 -1.03 -12.63
C PHE A 52 -12.66 -0.94 -13.52
N PRO A 53 -12.53 0.11 -14.36
CA PRO A 53 -11.42 0.21 -15.31
C PRO A 53 -10.07 0.50 -14.66
N ASP A 54 -10.04 1.10 -13.47
CA ASP A 54 -8.83 1.50 -12.78
C ASP A 54 -9.01 1.66 -11.25
N GLY A 55 -7.89 1.67 -10.53
CA GLY A 55 -7.88 1.78 -9.07
C GLY A 55 -8.28 3.15 -8.51
N GLU A 56 -8.17 4.25 -9.27
CA GLU A 56 -8.68 5.56 -8.86
C GLU A 56 -10.22 5.52 -8.77
N THR A 57 -10.87 4.93 -9.77
CA THR A 57 -12.32 4.75 -9.82
C THR A 57 -12.84 3.87 -8.67
N VAL A 58 -12.15 2.76 -8.38
CA VAL A 58 -12.46 1.90 -7.21
C VAL A 58 -12.36 2.70 -5.92
N ASN A 59 -11.25 3.41 -5.71
CA ASN A 59 -11.01 4.16 -4.49
C ASN A 59 -12.01 5.31 -4.30
N LYS A 60 -12.38 6.01 -5.37
CA LYS A 60 -13.40 7.07 -5.34
C LYS A 60 -14.76 6.51 -4.93
N THR A 61 -15.15 5.37 -5.48
CA THR A 61 -16.40 4.68 -5.15
C THR A 61 -16.44 4.25 -3.68
N LEU A 62 -15.39 3.60 -3.19
CA LEU A 62 -15.31 3.17 -1.78
C LEU A 62 -15.36 4.36 -0.81
N ARG A 63 -14.72 5.49 -1.14
CA ARG A 63 -14.81 6.72 -0.33
C ARG A 63 -16.23 7.27 -0.27
N LEU A 64 -16.99 7.22 -1.36
CA LEU A 64 -18.40 7.63 -1.37
C LEU A 64 -19.24 6.71 -0.46
N VAL A 65 -19.02 5.40 -0.52
CA VAL A 65 -19.68 4.43 0.38
C VAL A 65 -19.37 4.74 1.85
N MET A 66 -18.12 5.09 2.18
CA MET A 66 -17.75 5.51 3.52
C MET A 66 -18.49 6.78 3.98
N GLN A 67 -18.71 7.75 3.09
CA GLN A 67 -19.47 8.98 3.39
C GLN A 67 -20.95 8.67 3.65
N LEU A 68 -21.56 7.85 2.79
CA LEU A 68 -22.96 7.43 2.96
C LEU A 68 -23.18 6.72 4.31
N ARG A 69 -22.22 5.88 4.72
CA ARG A 69 -22.29 5.15 5.99
C ARG A 69 -22.16 6.06 7.22
N LYS A 70 -21.51 7.23 7.10
CA LYS A 70 -21.36 8.20 8.21
C LYS A 70 -22.64 8.95 8.53
N HIS A 71 -23.64 8.95 7.65
CA HIS A 71 -24.96 9.46 7.98
C HIS A 71 -25.73 8.41 8.78
N PRO A 72 -25.97 8.63 10.09
CA PRO A 72 -26.76 7.69 10.87
C PRO A 72 -28.19 7.69 10.32
N LYS A 73 -28.74 6.49 10.10
CA LYS A 73 -30.18 6.31 9.82
C LYS A 73 -30.97 7.11 10.89
N PRO A 74 -32.01 7.87 10.51
CA PRO A 74 -32.82 8.58 11.49
C PRO A 74 -33.33 7.58 12.52
N LYS A 75 -33.10 7.87 13.81
CA LYS A 75 -33.63 7.06 14.93
C LYS A 75 -35.14 6.92 14.70
N PRO A 76 -35.73 5.71 14.80
CA PRO A 76 -37.16 5.58 14.66
C PRO A 76 -37.81 6.46 15.73
N ALA A 77 -38.61 7.44 15.29
CA ALA A 77 -39.32 8.33 16.17
C ALA A 77 -40.14 7.47 17.13
N LEU A 78 -39.89 7.62 18.44
CA LEU A 78 -40.71 6.99 19.47
C LEU A 78 -42.16 7.37 19.17
N ARG A 79 -42.97 6.41 18.74
CA ARG A 79 -44.42 6.56 18.66
C ARG A 79 -44.86 6.94 20.07
N ARG A 80 -45.26 8.20 20.27
CA ARG A 80 -45.88 8.63 21.52
C ARG A 80 -47.08 7.72 21.71
N ALA A 81 -47.02 6.87 22.72
CA ALA A 81 -48.16 6.11 23.17
C ALA A 81 -49.18 7.14 23.69
N VAL A 82 -50.10 7.52 22.81
CA VAL A 82 -51.37 8.09 23.24
C VAL A 82 -52.19 6.89 23.66
N ARG A 83 -52.34 6.70 24.98
CA ARG A 83 -53.34 5.78 25.51
C ARG A 83 -54.26 6.58 26.44
N ALA A 84 -55.53 6.49 26.08
CA ALA A 84 -56.71 6.93 26.81
C ALA A 84 -56.81 6.28 28.19
#